data_AF-A0A961JPW5-F1
#
_entry.id   AF-A0A961JPW5-F1
#
_cell.length_a   1.000
_cell.length_b   1.000
_cell.length_c   1.000
_cell.angle_alpha   90.00
_cell.angle_beta   90.00
_cell.angle_gamma   90.00
#
_symmetry.space_group_name_H-M   'P 1'
#
loop_
_entity.id
_entity.type
_entity.pdbx_description
1 polymer ?
#
loop_
_entity_poly.entity_id
_entity_poly.type
_entity_poly.pdbx_seq_one_letter_code
_entity_poly.pdbx_strand_id
1 'polypeptide(L)'
;MQTLTFDFFHRTTTDDVRRTAPLPRPRSHSGTLALILGLGIAGFAVGAAPADDAAAIEAFVASGALDFIDDAAVIDAVRAQNAANAALTQADIDTLDATWRAEIGTAETPTIDTVVGSAVSTYLRAQIEA
;
A
#
# COMPACT_ATOMS: atom_id res chain seq x y z
N MET A 1 0.26 -24.86 25.37
CA MET A 1 -0.31 -24.60 24.04
C MET A 1 -0.75 -23.15 24.03
N GLN A 2 0.13 -22.24 23.63
CA GLN A 2 -0.13 -20.79 23.69
C GLN A 2 -0.32 -20.27 22.26
N THR A 3 -1.52 -19.77 22.01
CA THR A 3 -1.91 -19.10 20.77
C THR A 3 -1.25 -17.72 20.76
N LEU A 4 -0.26 -17.53 19.89
CA LEU A 4 0.35 -16.21 19.68
C LEU A 4 -0.61 -15.37 18.83
N THR A 5 -1.41 -14.56 19.51
CA THR A 5 -2.20 -13.47 18.89
C THR A 5 -1.22 -12.34 18.58
N PHE A 6 -0.99 -12.06 17.30
CA PHE A 6 -0.24 -10.89 16.87
C PHE A 6 -1.12 -9.65 17.03
N ASP A 7 -0.95 -8.95 18.15
CA ASP A 7 -1.54 -7.65 18.43
C ASP A 7 -0.58 -6.56 17.94
N PHE A 8 -0.74 -6.15 16.69
CA PHE A 8 0.01 -5.04 16.10
C PHE A 8 -1.00 -4.03 15.53
N PHE A 9 -1.63 -3.26 16.42
CA PHE A 9 -2.00 -1.84 16.24
C PHE A 9 -2.98 -1.42 17.34
N HIS A 10 -2.50 -1.27 18.57
CA HIS A 10 -3.25 -0.60 19.63
C HIS A 10 -3.22 0.92 19.41
N ARG A 11 -4.24 1.46 18.72
CA ARG A 11 -4.65 2.86 18.90
C ARG A 11 -5.97 2.88 19.66
N THR A 12 -5.85 3.29 20.92
CA THR A 12 -6.88 3.48 21.92
C THR A 12 -8.05 4.31 21.43
N THR A 13 -9.30 3.88 21.70
CA THR A 13 -10.28 4.74 22.37
C THR A 13 -11.45 3.91 22.92
N THR A 14 -11.60 4.04 24.23
CA THR A 14 -12.80 3.85 25.05
C THR A 14 -14.08 4.40 24.40
N ASP A 15 -15.21 3.83 24.82
CA ASP A 15 -16.61 4.26 24.62
C ASP A 15 -17.41 3.68 23.45
N ASP A 16 -18.00 2.52 23.74
CA ASP A 16 -19.34 2.15 23.32
C ASP A 16 -20.38 3.15 23.86
N VAL A 17 -20.78 4.16 23.07
CA VAL A 17 -22.01 4.93 23.35
C VAL A 17 -22.64 5.46 22.04
N ARG A 18 -23.84 4.94 21.72
CA ARG A 18 -24.90 5.49 20.81
C ARG A 18 -24.76 5.20 19.31
N ARG A 19 -25.37 4.12 18.85
CA ARG A 19 -26.69 4.15 18.18
C ARG A 19 -27.45 5.49 18.30
N THR A 20 -27.79 6.06 17.13
CA THR A 20 -28.91 6.97 16.76
C THR A 20 -28.59 8.44 16.38
N ALA A 21 -28.60 8.68 15.05
CA ALA A 21 -28.97 9.91 14.29
C ALA A 21 -28.10 11.20 14.40
N PRO A 22 -28.28 12.19 13.50
CA PRO A 22 -28.12 12.22 12.02
C PRO A 22 -26.87 13.05 11.59
N LEU A 23 -26.46 12.94 10.31
CA LEU A 23 -25.23 13.54 9.76
C LEU A 23 -25.04 15.06 10.04
N PRO A 24 -23.87 15.49 10.56
CA PRO A 24 -23.50 16.91 10.56
C PRO A 24 -22.78 17.34 9.26
N ARG A 25 -23.21 18.49 8.74
CA ARG A 25 -22.67 19.22 7.57
C ARG A 25 -21.25 19.76 7.81
N PRO A 26 -20.46 20.03 6.75
CA PRO A 26 -19.05 20.38 6.87
C PRO A 26 -18.86 21.80 7.45
N ARG A 27 -17.83 21.97 8.28
CA ARG A 27 -17.30 23.30 8.65
C ARG A 27 -15.78 23.31 8.58
N SER A 28 -15.31 24.37 7.94
CA SER A 28 -13.96 24.63 7.47
C SER A 28 -13.02 25.19 8.55
N HIS A 29 -11.75 24.77 8.43
CA HIS A 29 -10.50 25.49 8.69
C HIS A 29 -10.13 25.90 10.13
N SER A 30 -9.06 25.28 10.66
CA SER A 30 -7.80 25.97 11.03
C SER A 30 -6.82 24.95 11.65
N GLY A 31 -5.69 24.73 10.99
CA GLY A 31 -4.63 23.83 11.46
C GLY A 31 -3.46 23.80 10.50
N THR A 32 -2.62 24.83 10.61
CA THR A 32 -1.22 24.96 10.18
C THR A 32 -0.72 24.03 9.06
N LEU A 33 -0.49 24.64 7.90
CA LEU A 33 0.18 24.08 6.72
C LEU A 33 1.61 23.58 7.09
N ALA A 34 1.79 22.26 7.18
CA ALA A 34 3.10 21.64 7.02
C ALA A 34 3.25 21.27 5.54
N LEU A 35 4.11 22.02 4.88
CA LEU A 35 4.45 21.96 3.46
C LEU A 35 5.00 20.57 3.10
N ILE A 36 4.26 19.78 2.32
CA ILE A 36 4.77 18.53 1.72
C ILE A 36 5.30 18.89 0.33
N LEU A 37 6.63 18.82 0.20
CA LEU A 37 7.34 19.03 -1.06
C LEU A 37 7.06 17.84 -1.98
N GLY A 38 6.56 18.11 -3.18
CA GLY A 38 6.22 17.08 -4.16
C GLY A 38 7.43 16.51 -4.90
N LEU A 39 7.32 15.23 -5.26
CA LEU A 39 7.77 14.69 -6.55
C LEU A 39 6.81 13.55 -6.92
N GLY A 40 6.27 13.58 -8.14
CA GLY A 40 5.10 12.80 -8.58
C GLY A 40 5.30 11.28 -8.63
N ILE A 41 5.14 10.63 -7.48
CA ILE A 41 4.90 9.20 -7.27
C ILE A 41 3.59 9.11 -6.48
N ALA A 42 2.46 8.93 -7.17
CA ALA A 42 1.17 8.89 -6.49
C ALA A 42 0.95 7.50 -5.88
N GLY A 43 1.27 7.34 -4.60
CA GLY A 43 0.54 6.39 -3.75
C GLY A 43 1.31 5.29 -3.01
N PHE A 44 2.63 5.37 -2.85
CA PHE A 44 3.24 4.77 -1.65
C PHE A 44 3.62 5.92 -0.72
N ALA A 45 2.86 6.08 0.36
CA ALA A 45 3.39 6.76 1.51
C ALA A 45 4.55 5.90 2.04
N VAL A 46 5.77 6.17 1.57
CA VAL A 46 6.95 5.80 2.35
C VAL A 46 6.91 6.69 3.58
N GLY A 47 6.15 6.25 4.58
CA GLY A 47 6.33 6.73 5.94
C GLY A 47 7.81 6.56 6.27
N ALA A 48 8.36 7.46 7.08
CA ALA A 48 9.75 7.37 7.52
C ALA A 48 10.02 5.91 7.95
N ALA A 49 10.76 5.19 7.10
CA ALA A 49 11.07 3.81 7.38
C ALA A 49 11.90 3.85 8.67
N PRO A 50 11.66 2.97 9.65
CA PRO A 50 12.57 2.82 10.77
C PRO A 50 14.01 2.79 10.25
N ALA A 51 14.96 3.33 11.01
CA ALA A 51 16.36 3.44 10.53
C ALA A 51 16.92 2.08 10.05
N ASP A 52 16.44 0.99 10.64
CA ASP A 52 16.76 -0.39 10.26
C ASP A 52 16.25 -0.76 8.85
N ASP A 53 15.06 -0.28 8.47
CA ASP A 53 14.48 -0.46 7.15
C ASP A 53 15.19 0.40 6.10
N ALA A 54 15.62 1.62 6.46
CA ALA A 54 16.36 2.49 5.56
C ALA A 54 17.70 1.87 5.16
N ALA A 55 18.44 1.33 6.12
CA ALA A 55 19.71 0.63 5.85
C ALA A 55 19.50 -0.65 5.01
N ALA A 56 18.41 -1.39 5.24
CA ALA A 56 18.06 -2.57 4.45
C ALA A 56 17.70 -2.20 2.99
N ILE A 57 16.97 -1.11 2.79
CA ILE A 57 16.65 -0.58 1.46
C ILE A 57 17.92 -0.11 0.75
N GLU A 58 18.80 0.63 1.41
CA GLU A 58 20.09 1.06 0.84
C GLU A 58 20.95 -0.14 0.42
N ALA A 59 21.03 -1.18 1.26
CA ALA A 59 21.76 -2.40 0.95
C ALA A 59 21.15 -3.14 -0.26
N PHE A 60 19.83 -3.20 -0.36
CA PHE A 60 19.14 -3.83 -1.49
C PHE A 60 19.29 -3.04 -2.80
N VAL A 61 19.23 -1.71 -2.73
CA VAL A 61 19.52 -0.85 -3.87
C VAL A 61 20.96 -1.05 -4.34
N ALA A 62 21.91 -1.09 -3.39
CA ALA A 62 23.31 -1.33 -3.67
C ALA A 62 23.59 -2.75 -4.20
N SER A 63 22.73 -3.73 -3.92
CA SER A 63 22.87 -5.10 -4.44
C SER A 63 22.42 -5.26 -5.89
N GLY A 64 22.00 -4.18 -6.57
CA GLY A 64 21.65 -4.20 -7.99
C GLY A 64 20.15 -3.99 -8.27
N ALA A 65 19.35 -3.57 -7.29
CA ALA A 65 17.91 -3.37 -7.52
C ALA A 65 17.59 -2.32 -8.60
N LEU A 66 18.49 -1.35 -8.82
CA LEU A 66 18.32 -0.35 -9.88
C LEU A 66 18.32 -0.97 -11.28
N ASP A 67 19.04 -2.06 -11.50
CA ASP A 67 19.22 -2.65 -12.82
C ASP A 67 17.90 -3.16 -13.42
N PHE A 68 16.96 -3.61 -12.57
CA PHE A 68 15.65 -4.06 -13.02
C PHE A 68 14.53 -3.04 -12.79
N ILE A 69 14.69 -2.06 -11.90
CA ILE A 69 13.69 -1.00 -11.70
C ILE A 69 13.66 -0.03 -12.89
N ASP A 70 14.82 0.22 -13.51
CA ASP A 70 14.93 1.09 -14.70
C ASP A 70 14.59 0.35 -16.02
N ASP A 71 14.24 -0.93 -15.96
CA ASP A 71 13.82 -1.71 -17.12
C ASP A 71 12.53 -1.13 -17.73
N ALA A 72 12.52 -0.93 -19.06
CA ALA A 72 11.39 -0.37 -19.77
C ALA A 72 10.08 -1.17 -19.56
N ALA A 73 10.16 -2.50 -19.44
CA ALA A 73 9.01 -3.36 -19.19
C ALA A 73 8.40 -3.10 -17.80
N VAL A 74 9.22 -2.81 -16.79
CA VAL A 74 8.75 -2.46 -15.45
C VAL A 74 8.07 -1.10 -15.46
N ILE A 75 8.70 -0.10 -16.09
CA ILE A 75 8.16 1.26 -16.21
C ILE A 75 6.81 1.25 -16.95
N ASP A 76 6.71 0.53 -18.06
CA ASP A 76 5.50 0.47 -18.86
C ASP A 76 4.37 -0.28 -18.15
N ALA A 77 4.68 -1.35 -17.40
CA ALA A 77 3.69 -2.03 -16.56
C ALA A 77 3.12 -1.12 -15.47
N VAL A 78 3.97 -0.33 -14.80
CA VAL A 78 3.51 0.66 -13.79
C VAL A 78 2.65 1.74 -14.44
N ARG A 79 3.04 2.27 -15.60
CA ARG A 79 2.24 3.26 -16.33
C ARG A 79 0.87 2.69 -16.74
N ALA A 80 0.84 1.45 -17.23
CA ALA A 80 -0.41 0.77 -17.57
C ALA A 80 -1.31 0.58 -16.35
N GLN A 81 -0.75 0.15 -15.21
CA GLN A 81 -1.49 0.02 -13.96
C GLN A 81 -2.03 1.37 -13.47
N ASN A 82 -1.23 2.43 -13.53
CA ASN A 82 -1.67 3.77 -13.16
C ASN A 82 -2.82 4.26 -14.06
N ALA A 83 -2.72 4.02 -15.37
CA ALA A 83 -3.78 4.38 -16.31
C ALA A 83 -5.08 3.61 -16.04
N ALA A 84 -4.98 2.30 -15.77
CA ALA A 84 -6.12 1.45 -15.45
C ALA A 84 -6.86 1.88 -14.17
N ASN A 85 -6.13 2.45 -13.20
CA ASN A 85 -6.66 2.83 -11.89
C ASN A 85 -6.87 4.34 -11.72
N ALA A 86 -6.66 5.15 -12.76
CA ALA A 86 -6.68 6.62 -12.68
C ALA A 86 -8.04 7.18 -12.21
N ALA A 87 -9.12 6.42 -12.40
CA ALA A 87 -10.47 6.83 -12.04
C ALA A 87 -10.95 6.28 -10.67
N LEU A 88 -10.12 5.52 -9.95
CA LEU A 88 -10.51 4.99 -8.65
C LEU A 88 -10.77 6.13 -7.66
N THR A 89 -11.94 6.09 -7.04
CA THR A 89 -12.28 6.97 -5.93
C THR A 89 -11.77 6.40 -4.62
N GLN A 90 -11.78 7.20 -3.56
CA GLN A 90 -11.45 6.70 -2.22
C GLN A 90 -12.35 5.53 -1.80
N ALA A 91 -13.65 5.59 -2.13
CA ALA A 91 -14.58 4.51 -1.81
C ALA A 91 -14.26 3.21 -2.55
N ASP A 92 -13.77 3.30 -3.79
CA ASP A 92 -13.32 2.14 -4.55
C ASP A 92 -12.05 1.54 -3.93
N ILE A 93 -11.11 2.39 -3.49
CA ILE A 93 -9.89 1.96 -2.79
C ILE A 93 -10.24 1.27 -1.47
N ASP A 94 -11.15 1.84 -0.68
CA ASP A 94 -11.60 1.26 0.59
C ASP A 94 -12.28 -0.11 0.36
N THR A 95 -13.00 -0.26 -0.76
CA THR A 95 -13.61 -1.54 -1.15
C THR A 95 -12.55 -2.56 -1.57
N LEU A 96 -11.55 -2.15 -2.37
CA LEU A 96 -10.44 -3.01 -2.76
C LEU A 96 -9.60 -3.45 -1.56
N ASP A 97 -9.35 -2.57 -0.59
CA ASP A 97 -8.69 -2.93 0.67
C ASP A 97 -9.49 -3.97 1.46
N ALA A 98 -10.79 -3.75 1.61
CA ALA A 98 -11.64 -4.70 2.34
C ALA A 98 -11.68 -6.08 1.66
N THR A 99 -11.75 -6.11 0.33
CA THR A 99 -11.67 -7.34 -0.46
C THR A 99 -10.31 -8.01 -0.28
N TRP A 100 -9.21 -7.27 -0.44
CA TRP A 100 -7.85 -7.80 -0.28
C TRP A 100 -7.65 -8.43 1.10
N ARG A 101 -8.08 -7.76 2.16
CA ARG A 101 -8.00 -8.33 3.53
C ARG A 101 -8.84 -9.58 3.71
N ALA A 102 -9.99 -9.67 3.04
CA ALA A 102 -10.85 -10.85 3.10
C ALA A 102 -10.28 -12.06 2.33
N GLU A 103 -9.39 -11.82 1.37
CA GLU A 103 -8.68 -12.86 0.61
C GLU A 103 -7.49 -13.46 1.37
N ILE A 104 -6.98 -12.79 2.41
CA ILE A 104 -5.82 -13.31 3.16
C ILE A 104 -6.17 -14.62 3.86
N GLY A 105 -5.42 -15.68 3.53
CA GLY A 105 -5.58 -17.01 4.12
C GLY A 105 -6.75 -17.83 3.56
N THR A 106 -7.41 -17.35 2.51
CA THR A 106 -8.40 -18.12 1.75
C THR A 106 -7.72 -18.91 0.64
N ALA A 107 -8.47 -19.83 0.00
CA ALA A 107 -7.98 -20.60 -1.14
C ALA A 107 -8.00 -19.82 -2.47
N GLU A 108 -8.87 -18.80 -2.56
CA GLU A 108 -9.08 -18.00 -3.77
C GLU A 108 -8.74 -16.56 -3.43
N THR A 109 -7.77 -15.98 -4.14
CA THR A 109 -7.28 -14.63 -3.88
C THR A 109 -7.26 -13.75 -5.13
N PRO A 110 -8.40 -13.51 -5.82
CA PRO A 110 -8.40 -12.88 -7.14
C PRO A 110 -7.70 -11.53 -7.22
N THR A 111 -7.83 -10.70 -6.18
CA THR A 111 -7.18 -9.38 -6.11
C THR A 111 -5.67 -9.53 -6.00
N ILE A 112 -5.21 -10.49 -5.19
CA ILE A 112 -3.78 -10.78 -4.99
C ILE A 112 -3.20 -11.45 -6.23
N ASP A 113 -3.85 -12.49 -6.74
CA ASP A 113 -3.44 -13.31 -7.88
C ASP A 113 -3.21 -12.47 -9.14
N THR A 114 -4.07 -11.48 -9.37
CA THR A 114 -3.95 -10.54 -10.48
C THR A 114 -2.64 -9.75 -10.42
N VAL A 115 -2.19 -9.37 -9.22
CA VAL A 115 -0.94 -8.64 -9.02
C VAL A 115 0.26 -9.58 -9.09
N VAL A 116 0.30 -10.62 -8.24
CA VAL A 116 1.47 -11.49 -8.08
C VAL A 116 1.72 -12.42 -9.28
N GLY A 117 0.68 -12.68 -10.07
CA GLY A 117 0.71 -13.45 -11.31
C GLY A 117 1.01 -12.62 -12.56
N SER A 118 1.19 -11.30 -12.43
CA SER A 118 1.50 -10.44 -13.57
C SER A 118 2.86 -10.77 -14.20
N ALA A 119 3.01 -10.43 -15.49
CA ALA A 119 4.27 -10.65 -16.21
C ALA A 119 5.43 -9.88 -15.56
N VAL A 120 5.19 -8.64 -15.09
CA VAL A 120 6.19 -7.83 -14.40
C VAL A 120 6.57 -8.42 -13.04
N SER A 121 5.61 -8.94 -12.27
CA SER A 121 5.91 -9.62 -11.00
C SER A 121 6.71 -10.90 -11.21
N THR A 122 6.46 -11.62 -12.30
CA THR A 122 7.25 -12.81 -12.67
C THR A 122 8.69 -12.42 -13.05
N TYR A 123 8.86 -11.37 -13.85
CA TYR A 123 10.19 -10.83 -14.19
C TYR A 123 10.97 -10.39 -12.95
N LEU A 124 10.36 -9.59 -12.08
CA LEU A 124 11.00 -9.07 -10.86
C LEU A 124 11.41 -10.21 -9.90
N ARG A 125 10.59 -11.26 -9.79
CA ARG A 125 10.95 -12.44 -8.99
C ARG A 125 12.20 -13.13 -9.51
N ALA A 126 12.31 -13.29 -10.84
CA ALA A 126 13.48 -13.90 -11.46
C ALA A 126 14.78 -13.11 -11.22
N GLN A 127 14.70 -11.77 -11.06
CA GLN A 127 15.86 -10.94 -10.74
C GLN A 127 16.32 -11.10 -9.28
N ILE A 128 15.38 -11.37 -8.37
CA ILE A 128 15.68 -11.57 -6.93
C ILE A 128 16.24 -12.98 -6.68
N GLU A 129 15.83 -13.96 -7.48
CA GLU A 129 16.26 -15.37 -7.36
C GLU A 129 17.58 -15.68 -8.07
N ALA A 130 18.09 -14.76 -8.91
CA ALA A 130 19.33 -14.91 -9.68
C ALA A 130 20.59 -14.68 -8.83
#